data_AF-A0A399I0G0-F1
#
_entry.id   AF-A0A399I0G0-F1
#
_cell.length_a   1.000
_cell.length_b   1.000
_cell.length_c   1.000
_cell.angle_alpha   90.00
_cell.angle_beta   90.00
_cell.angle_gamma   90.00
#
_symmetry.space_group_name_H-M   'P 1'
#
loop_
_entity.id
_entity.type
_entity.pdbx_description
1 polymer ?
#
loop_
_entity_poly.entity_id
_entity_poly.type
_entity_poly.pdbx_seq_one_letter_code
_entity_poly.pdbx_strand_id
1 'polypeptide(L)'
;MPMDTHEKCGQCRFDYARIDVECWGETSSRRVMCPVCGWTRYEEHTSLSASSTLTKRNEKHGYGAYRLIPPGGFSGYNAFHTPPTDEVIGHIRKLLDQGWKGYLTVWDEEKGKARLLAGSPLHKFDVSSDDGE
;
A
#
# COMPACT_ATOMS: atom_id res chain seq x y z
N MET A 1 -11.52 -22.19 -7.12
CA MET A 1 -10.14 -21.77 -7.42
C MET A 1 -9.58 -21.13 -6.17
N PRO A 2 -8.37 -21.46 -5.70
CA PRO A 2 -7.75 -20.73 -4.60
C PRO A 2 -7.67 -19.26 -5.01
N MET A 3 -8.30 -18.37 -4.24
CA MET A 3 -8.11 -16.94 -4.40
C MET A 3 -6.68 -16.66 -3.98
N ASP A 4 -5.77 -16.47 -4.93
CA ASP A 4 -4.47 -15.88 -4.64
C ASP A 4 -4.74 -14.46 -4.11
N THR A 5 -4.79 -14.32 -2.78
CA THR A 5 -5.01 -13.04 -2.10
C THR A 5 -3.80 -12.11 -2.23
N HIS A 6 -2.77 -12.56 -2.94
CA HIS A 6 -1.50 -11.87 -3.13
C HIS A 6 -1.22 -11.75 -4.61
N GLU A 7 -1.16 -10.51 -5.06
CA GLU A 7 -0.72 -10.19 -6.40
C GLU A 7 0.67 -9.56 -6.36
N LYS A 8 1.57 -10.00 -7.24
CA LYS A 8 2.89 -9.39 -7.35
C LYS A 8 2.77 -7.96 -7.86
N CYS A 9 3.55 -7.07 -7.27
CA CYS A 9 3.67 -5.71 -7.76
C CYS A 9 4.21 -5.68 -9.21
N GLY A 10 3.51 -4.98 -10.10
CA GLY A 10 3.93 -4.81 -11.49
C GLY A 10 5.24 -4.02 -11.66
N GLN A 11 5.59 -3.18 -10.68
CA GLN A 11 6.76 -2.30 -10.72
C GLN A 11 7.97 -2.90 -10.00
N CYS A 12 7.88 -3.12 -8.69
CA CYS A 12 9.03 -3.57 -7.88
C CYS A 12 9.08 -5.08 -7.63
N ARG A 13 8.15 -5.85 -8.21
CA ARG A 13 8.03 -7.32 -8.09
C ARG A 13 7.81 -7.85 -6.67
N PHE A 14 7.57 -6.99 -5.70
CA PHE A 14 7.21 -7.39 -4.34
C PHE A 14 5.97 -8.30 -4.33
N ASP A 15 6.06 -9.42 -3.62
CA ASP A 15 5.10 -10.53 -3.72
C ASP A 15 3.73 -10.26 -3.05
N TYR A 16 3.60 -9.14 -2.34
CA TYR A 16 2.38 -8.76 -1.64
C TYR A 16 1.90 -7.37 -2.07
N ALA A 17 0.91 -7.32 -2.96
CA ALA A 17 0.09 -6.12 -3.15
C ALA A 17 -1.27 -6.32 -2.47
N ARG A 18 -1.67 -5.34 -1.65
CA ARG A 18 -2.96 -5.35 -0.96
C ARG A 18 -4.08 -5.20 -2.00
N ILE A 19 -5.13 -5.99 -1.84
CA ILE A 19 -6.31 -5.95 -2.69
C ILE A 19 -7.47 -5.41 -1.86
N ASP A 20 -7.99 -4.24 -2.23
CA ASP A 20 -9.27 -3.75 -1.74
C ASP A 20 -10.32 -4.04 -2.83
N VAL A 21 -11.44 -4.67 -2.45
CA VAL A 21 -12.55 -4.98 -3.37
C VAL A 21 -13.81 -4.32 -2.82
N GLU A 22 -14.52 -3.62 -3.69
CA GLU A 22 -15.83 -3.05 -3.40
C GLU A 22 -16.85 -3.60 -4.40
N CYS A 23 -18.10 -3.80 -3.95
CA CYS A 23 -19.16 -4.35 -4.80
C CYS A 23 -20.45 -3.57 -4.55
N TRP A 24 -21.10 -3.16 -5.64
CA TRP A 24 -22.31 -2.35 -5.66
C TRP A 24 -23.25 -2.91 -6.74
N GLY A 25 -24.17 -3.79 -6.34
CA GLY A 25 -25.09 -4.46 -7.26
C GLY A 25 -24.35 -5.34 -8.26
N GLU A 26 -24.56 -5.08 -9.55
CA GLU A 26 -23.89 -5.80 -10.65
C GLU A 26 -22.48 -5.27 -10.94
N THR A 27 -22.03 -4.20 -10.27
CA THR A 27 -20.69 -3.63 -10.50
C THR A 27 -19.77 -3.95 -9.34
N SER A 28 -18.52 -4.32 -9.63
CA SER A 28 -17.48 -4.44 -8.62
C SER A 28 -16.23 -3.69 -9.05
N SER A 29 -15.45 -3.24 -8.08
CA SER A 29 -14.15 -2.63 -8.32
C SER A 29 -13.10 -3.33 -7.47
N ARG A 30 -11.89 -3.41 -8.00
CA ARG A 30 -10.74 -4.01 -7.34
C ARG A 30 -9.56 -3.06 -7.47
N ARG A 31 -9.02 -2.64 -6.33
CA ARG A 31 -7.80 -1.84 -6.24
C ARG A 31 -6.67 -2.68 -5.65
N VAL A 32 -5.62 -2.85 -6.42
CA VAL A 32 -4.37 -3.50 -6.00
C VAL A 32 -3.34 -2.42 -5.72
N MET A 33 -2.75 -2.40 -4.53
CA MET A 33 -1.73 -1.41 -4.14
C MET A 33 -0.50 -2.09 -3.57
N CYS A 34 0.67 -1.79 -4.15
CA CYS A 34 1.94 -2.21 -3.59
C CYS A 34 2.31 -1.34 -2.38
N PRO A 35 2.45 -1.94 -1.17
CA PRO A 35 2.79 -1.20 0.04
C PRO A 35 4.25 -0.72 0.05
N VAL A 36 5.07 -1.12 -0.91
CA VAL A 36 6.51 -0.82 -0.97
C VAL A 36 6.80 0.35 -1.90
N CYS A 37 6.35 0.29 -3.17
CA CYS A 37 6.61 1.36 -4.14
C CYS A 37 5.39 2.24 -4.42
N GLY A 38 4.18 1.86 -4.00
CA GLY A 38 2.96 2.61 -4.27
C GLY A 38 2.31 2.31 -5.64
N TRP A 39 2.87 1.39 -6.44
CA TRP A 39 2.25 0.94 -7.68
C TRP A 39 0.81 0.53 -7.42
N THR A 40 -0.11 1.06 -8.21
CA THR A 40 -1.54 0.86 -8.00
C THR A 40 -2.20 0.44 -9.29
N ARG A 41 -2.96 -0.66 -9.25
CA ARG A 41 -3.86 -1.07 -10.32
C ARG A 41 -5.30 -0.96 -9.84
N TYR A 42 -6.15 -0.44 -10.69
CA TYR A 42 -7.58 -0.33 -10.44
C TYR A 42 -8.34 -0.98 -11.60
N GLU A 43 -9.28 -1.85 -11.26
CA GLU A 43 -10.11 -2.59 -12.19
C GLU A 43 -11.59 -2.38 -11.82
N GLU A 44 -12.44 -2.12 -12.80
CA GLU A 44 -13.90 -2.18 -12.66
C GLU A 44 -14.41 -3.36 -13.45
N HIS A 45 -15.40 -4.06 -12.90
CA HIS A 45 -16.04 -5.20 -13.51
C HIS A 45 -17.55 -5.05 -13.42
N THR A 46 -18.25 -5.58 -14.42
CA THR A 46 -19.70 -5.73 -14.40
C THR A 46 -20.06 -7.21 -14.48
N SER A 47 -20.91 -7.66 -13.58
CA SER A 47 -21.46 -9.02 -13.50
C SER A 47 -22.88 -9.00 -14.04
N LEU A 48 -23.02 -8.99 -15.37
CA LEU A 48 -24.27 -9.34 -16.03
C LEU A 48 -24.25 -10.87 -16.18
N SER A 49 -25.06 -11.59 -15.40
CA SER A 49 -25.13 -13.06 -15.32
C SER A 49 -23.98 -13.75 -14.56
N ALA A 50 -23.75 -15.05 -14.79
CA ALA A 50 -22.76 -15.88 -14.07
C ALA A 50 -21.28 -15.56 -14.39
N SER A 51 -21.00 -14.50 -15.13
CA SER A 51 -19.65 -14.09 -15.54
C SER A 51 -19.37 -12.62 -15.22
N SER A 52 -18.22 -12.37 -14.61
CA SER A 52 -17.67 -11.02 -14.39
C SER A 52 -16.89 -10.56 -15.63
N THR A 53 -17.23 -9.41 -16.18
CA THR A 53 -16.55 -8.79 -17.33
C THR A 53 -15.77 -7.56 -16.89
N LEU A 54 -14.47 -7.50 -17.19
CA LEU A 54 -13.63 -6.32 -16.96
C LEU A 54 -14.08 -5.18 -17.88
N THR A 55 -14.54 -4.08 -17.31
CA THR A 55 -15.01 -2.91 -18.04
C THR A 55 -13.99 -1.78 -18.09
N LYS A 56 -13.11 -1.69 -17.08
CA LYS A 56 -12.07 -0.67 -17.01
C LYS A 56 -10.85 -1.19 -16.28
N ARG A 57 -9.66 -0.83 -16.75
CA ARG A 57 -8.39 -1.09 -16.07
C ARG A 57 -7.48 0.12 -16.20
N ASN A 58 -6.97 0.59 -15.07
CA ASN A 58 -5.98 1.64 -15.00
C ASN A 58 -4.82 1.21 -14.12
N GLU A 59 -3.61 1.56 -14.51
CA GLU A 59 -2.41 1.36 -13.72
C GLU A 59 -1.69 2.68 -13.51
N LYS A 60 -1.13 2.86 -12.30
CA LYS A 60 -0.33 4.01 -11.94
C LYS A 60 1.01 3.56 -11.38
N HIS A 61 2.06 4.20 -11.87
CA HIS A 61 3.39 4.11 -11.29
C HIS A 61 3.38 4.66 -9.86
N GLY A 62 4.17 4.02 -8.98
CA GLY A 62 4.32 4.43 -7.61
C GLY A 62 5.67 5.10 -7.37
N TYR A 63 5.65 6.24 -6.69
CA TYR A 63 6.83 7.01 -6.28
C TYR A 63 7.18 6.81 -4.81
N GLY A 64 6.52 5.87 -4.14
CA GLY A 64 6.63 5.62 -2.73
C GLY A 64 5.30 5.24 -2.11
N ALA A 65 5.38 4.74 -0.89
CA ALA A 65 4.22 4.37 -0.10
C ALA A 65 4.46 4.74 1.36
N TYR A 66 3.39 4.97 2.09
CA TYR A 66 3.49 5.20 3.52
C TYR A 66 2.27 4.68 4.27
N ARG A 67 2.48 4.41 5.55
CA ARG A 67 1.43 4.09 6.51
C ARG A 67 1.69 4.91 7.76
N LEU A 68 0.64 5.56 8.26
CA LEU A 68 0.70 6.42 9.44
C LEU A 68 -0.45 6.06 10.36
N ILE A 69 -0.18 5.38 11.47
CA ILE A 69 -1.17 4.94 12.45
C ILE A 69 -1.06 5.89 13.65
N PRO A 70 -2.08 6.74 13.92
CA PRO A 70 -2.08 7.59 15.10
C PRO A 70 -2.18 6.73 16.38
N PRO A 71 -1.74 7.25 17.53
CA PRO A 71 -1.94 6.58 18.81
C PRO A 71 -3.42 6.22 19.04
N GLY A 72 -3.70 4.94 19.28
CA GLY A 72 -5.06 4.42 19.51
C GLY A 72 -5.96 4.33 18.27
N GLY A 73 -5.46 4.62 17.06
CA GLY A 73 -6.25 4.61 15.84
C GLY A 73 -5.89 3.50 14.85
N PHE A 74 -6.61 3.50 13.73
CA PHE A 74 -6.35 2.66 12.57
C PHE A 74 -6.07 3.54 11.36
N SER A 75 -5.25 3.07 10.42
CA SER A 75 -5.02 3.77 9.17
C SER A 75 -4.80 2.84 8.00
N GLY A 76 -5.10 3.39 6.82
CA GLY A 76 -4.88 2.77 5.53
C GLY A 76 -3.44 2.88 5.05
N TYR A 77 -3.14 2.10 4.00
CA TYR A 77 -1.93 2.26 3.21
C TYR A 77 -2.16 3.39 2.21
N ASN A 78 -1.14 4.23 2.06
CA ASN A 78 -1.15 5.33 1.12
C ASN A 78 -0.01 5.15 0.11
N ALA A 79 -0.22 5.68 -1.09
CA ALA A 79 0.73 5.62 -2.19
C ALA A 79 0.92 7.02 -2.78
N PHE A 80 2.13 7.30 -3.25
CA PHE A 80 2.43 8.47 -4.06
C PHE A 80 2.36 8.09 -5.54
N HIS A 81 1.50 8.75 -6.31
CA HIS A 81 1.43 8.58 -7.78
C HIS A 81 2.11 9.71 -8.55
N THR A 82 2.77 10.60 -7.83
CA THR A 82 3.72 11.61 -8.32
C THR A 82 4.89 11.66 -7.34
N PRO A 83 6.10 12.08 -7.75
CA PRO A 83 7.22 12.25 -6.82
C PRO A 83 6.80 13.12 -5.62
N PRO A 84 6.90 12.62 -4.37
CA PRO A 84 6.58 13.42 -3.20
C PRO A 84 7.62 14.54 -3.03
N THR A 85 7.18 15.72 -2.59
CA THR A 85 8.08 16.82 -2.26
C THR A 85 8.81 16.56 -0.95
N ASP A 86 9.95 17.20 -0.75
CA ASP A 86 10.73 17.11 0.50
C ASP A 86 9.93 17.55 1.72
N GLU A 87 9.01 18.52 1.56
CA GLU A 87 8.11 18.97 2.62
C GLU A 87 7.17 17.85 3.07
N VAL A 88 6.54 17.15 2.12
CA VAL A 88 5.63 16.02 2.42
C VAL A 88 6.40 14.90 3.10
N ILE A 89 7.60 14.57 2.61
CA ILE A 89 8.49 13.59 3.24
C ILE A 89 8.82 14.01 4.66
N GLY A 90 9.20 15.27 4.86
CA GLY A 90 9.55 15.84 6.17
C GLY A 90 8.39 15.76 7.17
N HIS A 91 7.18 16.10 6.76
CA HIS A 91 5.99 16.00 7.60
C HIS A 91 5.68 14.56 8.02
N ILE A 92 5.73 13.60 7.09
CA ILE A 92 5.47 12.19 7.41
C ILE A 92 6.54 11.65 8.37
N ARG A 93 7.81 11.97 8.14
CA ARG A 93 8.90 11.59 9.05
C ARG A 93 8.68 12.14 10.45
N LYS A 94 8.35 13.43 10.56
CA LYS A 94 8.05 14.07 11.85
C LYS A 94 6.93 13.35 12.61
N LEU A 95 5.86 12.94 11.93
CA LEU A 95 4.76 12.20 12.57
C LEU A 95 5.24 10.84 13.11
N LEU A 96 6.03 10.11 12.33
CA LEU A 96 6.63 8.84 12.75
C LEU A 96 7.55 9.04 13.97
N ASP A 97 8.35 10.10 13.97
CA ASP A 97 9.23 10.47 15.09
C ASP A 97 8.44 10.90 16.34
N GLN A 98 7.22 11.42 16.16
CA GLN A 98 6.29 11.78 17.25
C GLN A 98 5.51 10.57 17.80
N GLY A 99 5.90 9.34 17.46
CA GLY A 99 5.32 8.11 18.01
C GLY A 99 4.15 7.56 17.21
N TRP A 100 3.86 8.09 16.01
CA TRP A 100 2.95 7.42 15.09
C TRP A 100 3.62 6.15 14.58
N LYS A 101 2.87 5.05 14.54
CA LYS A 101 3.40 3.78 14.01
C LYS A 101 3.27 3.76 12.50
N GLY A 102 4.21 3.10 11.83
CA GLY A 102 4.12 2.84 10.40
C GLY A 102 5.46 3.07 9.72
N TYR A 103 5.42 3.51 8.46
CA TYR A 103 6.62 3.64 7.66
C TYR A 103 6.43 4.60 6.49
N LEU A 104 7.56 5.01 5.92
CA LEU A 104 7.64 5.78 4.68
C LEU A 104 8.69 5.15 3.76
N THR A 105 8.29 4.81 2.55
CA THR A 105 9.18 4.44 1.45
C THR A 105 9.05 5.44 0.31
N VAL A 106 10.16 5.68 -0.39
CA VAL A 106 10.20 6.52 -1.60
C VAL A 106 10.91 5.74 -2.70
N TRP A 107 10.43 5.86 -3.93
CA TRP A 107 11.03 5.23 -5.09
C TRP A 107 12.37 5.89 -5.43
N ASP A 108 13.43 5.09 -5.51
CA ASP A 108 14.76 5.49 -5.98
C ASP A 108 14.84 5.14 -7.47
N GLU A 109 14.66 6.16 -8.33
CA GLU A 109 14.68 6.02 -9.78
C GLU A 109 16.02 5.48 -10.30
N GLU A 110 17.14 5.93 -9.72
CA GLU A 110 18.48 5.50 -10.13
C GLU A 110 18.71 4.02 -9.86
N LYS A 111 18.18 3.51 -8.74
CA LYS A 111 18.33 2.10 -8.35
C LYS A 111 17.17 1.21 -8.79
N GLY A 112 16.12 1.78 -9.37
CA GLY A 112 14.89 1.07 -9.75
C GLY A 112 14.23 0.32 -8.59
N LYS A 113 14.29 0.86 -7.36
CA LYS A 113 13.73 0.21 -6.16
C LYS A 113 13.25 1.20 -5.12
N ALA A 114 12.30 0.80 -4.29
CA ALA A 114 11.88 1.64 -3.16
C ALA A 114 12.90 1.59 -2.02
N ARG A 115 13.13 2.74 -1.38
CA ARG A 115 13.97 2.89 -0.20
C ARG A 115 13.11 3.24 1.02
N LEU A 116 13.32 2.53 2.12
CA LEU A 116 12.73 2.88 3.42
C LEU A 116 13.43 4.13 3.96
N LEU A 117 12.65 5.18 4.25
CA LEU A 117 13.14 6.45 4.77
C LEU A 117 12.93 6.61 6.27
N ALA A 118 11.84 6.06 6.80
CA ALA A 118 11.48 6.16 8.21
C ALA A 118 10.49 5.07 8.62
N GLY A 119 10.46 4.79 9.93
CA GLY A 119 9.59 3.80 10.55
C GLY A 119 9.94 2.35 10.19
N SER A 120 9.00 1.44 10.44
CA SER A 120 9.14 0.01 10.14
C SER A 120 7.85 -0.55 9.55
N PRO A 121 7.91 -1.28 8.41
CA PRO A 121 6.74 -1.94 7.84
C PRO A 121 6.21 -3.09 8.72
N LEU A 122 7.01 -3.58 9.67
CA LEU A 122 6.75 -4.75 10.50
C LEU A 122 6.70 -4.42 12.00
N HIS A 123 6.04 -3.33 12.41
CA HIS A 123 5.77 -3.05 13.84
C HIS A 123 5.05 -4.17 14.60
N LYS A 124 4.63 -5.27 13.94
CA LYS A 124 4.05 -6.46 14.57
C LYS A 124 5.06 -7.36 15.29
N PHE A 125 6.38 -7.13 15.19
CA PHE A 125 7.39 -7.99 15.81
C PHE A 125 8.27 -7.32 16.87
N ASP A 126 7.97 -6.08 17.27
CA ASP A 126 8.35 -5.65 18.63
C ASP A 126 7.36 -6.35 19.58
N VAL A 127 7.58 -7.66 19.78
CA VAL A 127 7.10 -8.32 20.99
C VAL A 127 7.86 -7.60 22.08
N SER A 128 7.16 -6.76 22.84
CA SER A 128 7.68 -6.25 24.10
C SER A 128 8.26 -7.46 24.84
N SER A 129 9.56 -7.44 25.10
CA SER A 129 10.28 -8.39 25.95
C SER A 129 9.84 -8.21 27.42
N ASP A 130 8.53 -8.20 27.65
CA ASP A 130 7.87 -7.95 28.93
C ASP A 130 6.98 -9.15 29.25
N ASP A 131 7.59 -10.33 29.18
CA ASP A 131 7.14 -11.50 29.94
C ASP A 131 8.07 -11.64 31.14
N GLY A 132 7.76 -10.85 32.17
CA GLY A 132 7.79 -11.23 33.59
C GLY A 132 9.06 -11.87 34.15
N GLU A 133 9.83 -11.07 34.86
CA GLU A 133 10.55 -11.52 36.07
C GLU A 133 9.56 -11.92 37.18
#